data_AF-A0A9D2ZW02-F1
#
_entry.id   AF-A0A9D2ZW02-F1
#
_cell.length_a   1.000
_cell.length_b   1.000
_cell.length_c   1.000
_cell.angle_alpha   90.00
_cell.angle_beta   90.00
_cell.angle_gamma   90.00
#
_symmetry.space_group_name_H-M   'P 1'
#
loop_
_entity.id
_entity.type
_entity.pdbx_description
1 polymer ?
#
loop_
_entity_poly.entity_id
_entity_poly.type
_entity_poly.pdbx_seq_one_letter_code
_entity_poly.pdbx_strand_id
1 'polypeptide(L)'
;MSIDRTELADALAEATGWSVTTDPHRVTFTNDEPPQVVIWTVTDSEIGQLMYNENRRAQGYGGKRTADLGALWLPLMEALDPFDGSRGYMDGTDVTVYE
;
A
#
# COMPACT_ATOMS: atom_id res chain seq x y z
N MET A 1 -2.16 17.07 2.43
CA MET A 1 -2.33 16.22 3.61
C MET A 1 -0.94 15.66 3.91
N SER A 2 -0.44 15.82 5.13
CA SER A 2 0.79 15.16 5.56
C SER A 2 0.38 13.79 6.11
N ILE A 3 1.05 12.73 5.70
CA ILE A 3 0.80 11.38 6.22
C ILE A 3 1.88 11.04 7.23
N ASP A 4 1.48 10.53 8.39
CA ASP A 4 2.45 9.95 9.31
C ASP A 4 2.98 8.65 8.70
N ARG A 5 4.26 8.67 8.32
CA ARG A 5 4.91 7.54 7.65
C ARG A 5 5.08 6.34 8.59
N THR A 6 5.15 6.56 9.89
CA THR A 6 5.22 5.47 10.88
C THR A 6 3.87 4.78 10.98
N GLU A 7 2.80 5.56 11.15
CA GLU A 7 1.42 5.04 11.18
C GLU A 7 1.07 4.30 9.88
N LEU A 8 1.53 4.83 8.73
CA LEU A 8 1.39 4.16 7.44
C LEU A 8 2.10 2.81 7.42
N ALA A 9 3.35 2.74 7.88
CA ALA A 9 4.11 1.49 7.90
C ALA A 9 3.41 0.44 8.75
N ASP A 10 2.98 0.81 9.95
CA ASP A 10 2.30 -0.09 10.89
C ASP A 10 0.98 -0.62 10.32
N ALA A 11 0.14 0.27 9.77
CA ALA A 11 -1.13 -0.10 9.17
C ALA A 11 -0.96 -1.03 7.95
N LEU A 12 0.03 -0.75 7.10
CA LEU A 12 0.31 -1.58 5.93
C LEU A 12 0.93 -2.94 6.29
N ALA A 13 1.78 -2.99 7.33
CA ALA A 13 2.34 -4.22 7.84
C ALA A 13 1.24 -5.13 8.43
N GLU A 14 0.32 -4.57 9.22
CA GLU A 14 -0.83 -5.31 9.75
C GLU A 14 -1.72 -5.83 8.62
N ALA A 15 -1.97 -5.01 7.61
CA ALA A 15 -2.82 -5.34 6.47
C ALA A 15 -2.27 -6.44 5.56
N THR A 16 -0.97 -6.40 5.28
CA THR A 16 -0.33 -7.29 4.28
C THR A 16 0.30 -8.52 4.91
N GLY A 17 0.62 -8.47 6.21
CA GLY A 17 1.44 -9.48 6.88
C GLY A 17 2.93 -9.41 6.51
N TRP A 18 3.33 -8.45 5.68
CA TRP A 18 4.72 -8.22 5.29
C TRP A 18 5.36 -7.21 6.23
N SER A 19 6.70 -7.25 6.34
CA SER A 19 7.42 -6.17 6.99
C SER A 19 7.39 -4.93 6.10
N VAL A 20 7.00 -3.78 6.66
CA VAL A 20 6.89 -2.53 5.90
C VAL A 20 7.81 -1.47 6.50
N THR A 21 8.58 -0.82 5.63
CA THR A 21 9.35 0.38 5.98
C THR A 21 8.99 1.51 5.04
N THR A 22 9.02 2.74 5.54
CA THR A 22 8.58 3.93 4.80
C THR A 22 9.60 5.04 4.90
N ASP A 23 9.75 5.78 3.82
CA ASP A 23 10.44 7.06 3.76
C ASP A 23 9.55 8.09 3.00
N PRO A 24 9.93 9.37 2.93
CA PRO A 24 9.11 10.40 2.28
C PRO A 24 8.77 10.14 0.80
N HIS A 25 9.49 9.24 0.14
CA HIS A 25 9.36 8.95 -1.28
C HIS A 25 8.98 7.49 -1.57
N ARG A 26 9.12 6.58 -0.60
CA ARG A 26 8.97 5.15 -0.84
C ARG A 26 8.32 4.41 0.32
N VAL A 27 7.67 3.31 -0.03
CA VAL A 27 7.22 2.25 0.88
C VAL A 27 7.90 0.97 0.40
N THR A 28 8.59 0.27 1.29
CA THR A 28 9.24 -1.01 0.98
C THR A 28 8.55 -2.12 1.75
N PHE A 29 8.05 -3.10 1.02
CA PHE A 29 7.46 -4.33 1.54
C PHE A 29 8.50 -5.45 1.46
N THR A 30 8.70 -6.17 2.55
CA THR A 30 9.62 -7.30 2.64
C THR A 30 8.88 -8.52 3.18
N ASN A 31 8.97 -9.63 2.45
CA ASN A 31 8.57 -10.96 2.89
C ASN A 31 9.83 -11.81 3.09
N ASP A 32 9.85 -12.62 4.15
CA ASP A 32 11.01 -13.46 4.47
C ASP A 32 10.90 -14.88 3.89
N GLU A 33 9.68 -15.39 3.67
CA GLU A 33 9.44 -16.77 3.23
C GLU A 33 8.31 -16.85 2.17
N PRO A 34 8.64 -16.92 0.86
CA PRO A 34 9.98 -16.79 0.27
C PRO A 34 10.54 -15.36 0.42
N PRO A 35 11.87 -15.17 0.29
CA PRO A 35 12.46 -13.84 0.38
C PRO A 35 12.05 -12.99 -0.83
N GLN A 36 11.24 -11.96 -0.58
CA GLN A 36 10.71 -11.05 -1.60
C GLN A 36 10.80 -9.60 -1.13
N VAL A 37 11.07 -8.68 -2.07
CA VAL A 37 11.09 -7.24 -1.79
C VAL A 37 10.32 -6.49 -2.86
N VAL A 38 9.35 -5.67 -2.47
CA VAL A 38 8.61 -4.77 -3.38
C VAL A 38 8.80 -3.34 -2.94
N ILE A 39 9.30 -2.48 -3.84
CA ILE A 39 9.50 -1.04 -3.58
C ILE A 39 8.42 -0.25 -4.29
N TRP A 40 7.58 0.42 -3.52
CA TRP A 40 6.58 1.33 -4.03
C TRP A 40 7.05 2.78 -3.90
N THR A 41 7.31 3.44 -5.02
CA THR A 41 7.63 4.88 -5.04
C THR A 41 6.32 5.67 -5.00
N VAL A 42 6.09 6.42 -3.91
CA VAL A 42 4.82 7.11 -3.70
C VAL A 42 4.93 8.31 -2.75
N THR A 43 4.27 9.40 -3.12
CA THR A 43 4.16 10.63 -2.35
C THR A 43 2.94 10.64 -1.41
N ASP A 44 2.96 11.47 -0.37
CA ASP A 44 1.81 11.67 0.53
C ASP A 44 0.54 12.09 -0.23
N SER A 45 0.69 12.88 -1.30
CA SER A 45 -0.43 13.30 -2.15
C SER A 45 -1.06 12.13 -2.90
N GLU A 46 -0.25 11.21 -3.42
CA GLU A 46 -0.72 10.04 -4.17
C GLU A 46 -1.38 9.02 -3.24
N ILE A 47 -0.82 8.81 -2.04
CA ILE A 47 -1.47 8.00 -1.00
C ILE A 47 -2.82 8.62 -0.62
N GLY A 48 -2.88 9.95 -0.43
CA GLY A 48 -4.14 10.65 -0.16
C GLY A 48 -5.17 10.48 -1.29
N GLN A 49 -4.72 10.49 -2.55
CA GLN A 49 -5.57 10.25 -3.72
C GLN A 49 -6.08 8.81 -3.76
N LEU A 50 -5.25 7.82 -3.45
CA LEU A 50 -5.64 6.42 -3.36
C LEU A 50 -6.69 6.19 -2.28
N MET A 51 -6.46 6.71 -1.07
CA MET A 51 -7.45 6.64 0.00
C MET A 51 -8.78 7.29 -0.39
N TYR A 52 -8.73 8.42 -1.09
CA TYR A 52 -9.94 9.06 -1.60
C TYR A 52 -10.70 8.17 -2.59
N ASN A 53 -9.98 7.51 -3.49
CA ASN A 53 -10.56 6.59 -4.48
C ASN A 53 -11.17 5.36 -3.83
N GLU A 54 -10.49 4.71 -2.89
CA GLU A 54 -11.01 3.56 -2.15
C GLU A 54 -12.23 3.93 -1.32
N ASN A 55 -12.21 5.09 -0.68
CA ASN A 55 -13.37 5.63 0.02
C ASN A 55 -14.59 5.84 -0.88
N ARG A 56 -14.38 6.35 -2.11
CA ARG A 56 -15.48 6.46 -3.09
C ARG A 56 -15.97 5.09 -3.56
N ARG A 57 -15.07 4.13 -3.78
CA ARG A 57 -15.42 2.76 -4.15
C ARG A 57 -16.26 2.12 -3.06
N ALA A 58 -15.83 2.20 -1.80
CA ALA A 58 -16.55 1.71 -0.64
C ALA A 58 -17.95 2.33 -0.50
N GLN A 59 -18.10 3.65 -0.70
CA GLN A 59 -19.42 4.29 -0.71
C GLN A 59 -20.37 3.71 -1.77
N GLY A 60 -19.84 3.37 -2.95
CA GLY A 60 -20.62 2.72 -4.01
C GLY A 60 -21.19 1.36 -3.61
N TYR A 61 -20.56 0.66 -2.66
CA TYR A 61 -21.02 -0.62 -2.11
C TYR A 61 -21.73 -0.48 -0.75
N GLY A 62 -22.11 0.74 -0.34
CA GLY A 62 -22.79 1.00 0.94
C GLY A 62 -21.86 1.08 2.15
N GLY A 63 -20.55 1.08 1.94
CA GLY A 63 -19.53 1.32 2.97
C GLY A 63 -19.45 2.78 3.42
N LYS A 64 -18.76 3.02 4.54
CA LYS A 64 -18.51 4.37 5.08
C LYS A 64 -17.12 4.85 4.70
N ARG A 65 -16.97 6.18 4.56
CA ARG A 65 -15.64 6.80 4.43
C ARG A 65 -14.85 6.57 5.71
N THR A 66 -13.59 6.20 5.56
CA THR A 66 -12.61 6.08 6.65
C THR A 66 -11.38 6.93 6.35
N ALA A 67 -10.76 7.45 7.40
CA ALA A 67 -9.43 8.08 7.33
C ALA A 67 -8.31 7.08 7.69
N ASP A 68 -8.69 5.83 7.96
CA ASP A 68 -7.79 4.74 8.29
C ASP A 68 -6.87 4.41 7.11
N LEU A 69 -5.56 4.45 7.35
CA LEU A 69 -4.53 4.10 6.37
C LEU A 69 -4.62 2.63 5.95
N GLY A 70 -5.19 1.78 6.80
CA GLY A 70 -5.55 0.40 6.49
C GLY A 70 -6.57 0.28 5.36
N ALA A 71 -7.24 1.35 4.93
CA ALA A 71 -8.11 1.31 3.75
C ALA A 71 -7.38 0.92 2.45
N LEU A 72 -6.05 1.06 2.41
CA LEU A 72 -5.22 0.64 1.30
C LEU A 72 -4.89 -0.86 1.32
N TRP A 73 -5.35 -1.62 2.32
CA TRP A 73 -5.08 -3.05 2.46
C TRP A 73 -5.50 -3.83 1.21
N LEU A 74 -6.72 -3.59 0.72
CA LEU A 74 -7.30 -4.38 -0.36
C LEU A 74 -6.53 -4.22 -1.67
N PRO A 75 -6.31 -3.00 -2.19
CA PRO A 75 -5.53 -2.85 -3.42
C PRO A 75 -4.08 -3.34 -3.27
N LEU A 76 -3.47 -3.21 -2.10
CA LEU A 76 -2.11 -3.70 -1.87
C LEU A 76 -2.04 -5.23 -1.78
N MET A 77 -3.00 -5.88 -1.14
CA MET A 77 -3.11 -7.34 -1.17
C MET A 77 -3.35 -7.84 -2.58
N GLU A 78 -4.26 -7.21 -3.34
CA GLU A 78 -4.52 -7.58 -4.75
C GLU A 78 -3.25 -7.46 -5.63
N ALA A 79 -2.33 -6.56 -5.28
CA ALA A 79 -1.07 -6.36 -5.99
C ALA A 79 0.06 -7.29 -5.53
N LEU A 80 0.18 -7.53 -4.22
CA LEU A 80 1.27 -8.33 -3.62
C LEU A 80 0.99 -9.84 -3.64
N ASP A 81 -0.26 -10.27 -3.49
CA ASP A 81 -0.65 -11.69 -3.47
C ASP A 81 -0.25 -12.46 -4.74
N PRO A 82 -0.41 -11.93 -5.96
CA PRO A 82 0.03 -12.63 -7.17
C PRO A 82 1.54 -12.52 -7.45
N PHE A 83 2.30 -11.73 -6.68
CA PHE A 83 3.72 -11.51 -6.93
C PHE A 83 4.55 -12.70 -6.42
N ASP A 84 5.18 -13.43 -7.34
CA ASP A 84 6.03 -14.60 -7.07
C ASP A 84 7.53 -14.33 -7.31
N GLY A 85 7.87 -13.14 -7.81
CA GLY A 85 9.24 -12.71 -8.05
C GLY A 85 10.02 -12.42 -6.76
N SER A 86 11.34 -12.24 -6.90
CA SER A 86 12.22 -11.89 -5.76
C SER A 86 12.31 -10.39 -5.49
N ARG A 87 12.12 -9.57 -6.53
CA ARG A 87 12.19 -8.11 -6.48
C ARG A 87 11.13 -7.52 -7.39
N GLY A 88 10.38 -6.57 -6.88
CA GLY A 88 9.40 -5.85 -7.66
C GLY A 88 9.34 -4.36 -7.34
N TYR A 89 8.65 -3.62 -8.18
CA TYR A 89 8.42 -2.19 -7.99
C TYR A 89 6.98 -1.79 -8.35
N MET A 90 6.51 -0.73 -7.69
CA MET A 90 5.23 -0.04 -7.96
C MET A 90 5.51 1.47 -8.03
N ASP A 91 4.68 2.23 -8.75
CA ASP A 91 4.89 3.67 -8.93
C ASP A 91 3.60 4.49 -8.82
N GLY A 92 3.65 5.55 -8.02
CA GLY A 92 2.57 6.50 -7.82
C GLY A 92 1.27 5.83 -7.38
N THR A 93 0.19 6.12 -8.10
CA THR A 93 -1.14 5.54 -7.85
C THR A 93 -1.40 4.23 -8.60
N ASP A 94 -0.44 3.74 -9.39
CA ASP A 94 -0.54 2.44 -10.05
C ASP A 94 -0.06 1.35 -9.09
N VAL A 95 -1.01 0.66 -8.48
CA VAL A 95 -0.76 -0.44 -7.53
C VAL A 95 -0.65 -1.76 -8.30
N THR A 96 0.28 -1.80 -9.24
CA THR A 96 0.61 -2.98 -10.04
C THR A 96 2.07 -3.31 -9.80
N VAL A 97 2.38 -4.52 -9.32
CA VAL A 97 3.77 -4.95 -9.12
C VAL A 97 4.39 -5.35 -10.46
N TYR A 98 5.53 -4.75 -10.77
CA TYR A 98 6.39 -5.09 -11.91
C TYR A 98 7.68 -5.75 -11.40
N GLU A 99 8.22 -6.74 -12.12
CA GLU A 99 9.50 -7.41 -11.81
C GLU A 99 10.72 -6.70 -12.43
#